data_AF-A0A966I7H1-F1
#
_entry.id   AF-A0A966I7H1-F1
#
_cell.length_a   1.000
_cell.length_b   1.000
_cell.length_c   1.000
_cell.angle_alpha   90.00
_cell.angle_beta   90.00
_cell.angle_gamma   90.00
#
_symmetry.space_group_name_H-M   'P 1'
#
loop_
_entity.id
_entity.type
_entity.pdbx_description
1 polymer ?
#
loop_
_entity_poly.entity_id
_entity_poly.type
_entity_poly.pdbx_seq_one_letter_code
_entity_poly.pdbx_strand_id
1 'polypeptide(L)'
;MARRTPPTCQSCRVPSAATGPAFLPFRALRYSPRADLARVTAPPYDVLSADDRRRLAELDPYNIVAIDLPISDDSSGGDNPYVAAANTLGAWRASGVLTHDTRPSFTLYRMRFTDASGAQRNTVGVIGALEVVDEGSGAVLPHERTTPKAKTDRLDLTRATSCNLSPVWGLSLREQLSDALVAGGELLGEFRDDDGVTHRVERVDDPARVRSIASLVSSAPVLIADGHHRYAISRTFRDESRGTPLAEASRTTMTYVAELVENQLSIAAIHRLYRSVTVEQLRKIFSESFVVEPAGPIDASVIATMSQRGSLCLVDQSLQGWWLSPKPGAFAGLRDLDSDRLEAALRSTTHSLGDGCKQIFYLRRATGRHDDVGANLGHALRASPRAKESPTHVPHRHHLVTRLDHGQVDVERHHRYHDAPPVHQGGKVKRGCALVTIDDAHRRLCHQMTAHDGEVGRWSSVFFGPAGDTSGSF
;
A
#
# COMPACT_ATOMS: atom_id res chain seq x y z
N MET A 1 -42.11 35.21 -0.23
CA MET A 1 -42.00 33.93 0.53
C MET A 1 -40.53 33.58 0.68
N ALA A 2 -39.98 33.61 1.90
CA ALA A 2 -38.57 33.30 2.15
C ALA A 2 -38.34 31.78 2.14
N ARG A 3 -37.28 31.33 1.45
CA ARG A 3 -36.90 29.91 1.42
C ARG A 3 -36.23 29.55 2.74
N ARG A 4 -36.73 28.50 3.42
CA ARG A 4 -36.16 28.00 4.68
C ARG A 4 -34.88 27.22 4.39
N THR A 5 -33.80 27.59 5.07
CA THR A 5 -32.56 26.80 5.17
C THR A 5 -32.85 25.44 5.81
N PRO A 6 -32.30 24.32 5.32
CA PRO A 6 -32.44 23.02 6.00
C PRO A 6 -31.73 23.05 7.38
N PRO A 7 -32.23 22.29 8.38
CA PRO A 7 -31.63 22.30 9.71
C PRO A 7 -30.27 21.59 9.73
N THR A 8 -29.23 22.30 10.15
CA THR A 8 -27.96 21.69 10.51
C THR A 8 -28.11 20.91 11.81
N CYS A 9 -27.70 19.65 11.82
CA CYS A 9 -27.81 18.78 12.99
C CYS A 9 -26.75 19.19 14.05
N GLN A 10 -27.17 19.97 15.04
CA GLN A 10 -26.28 20.52 16.08
C GLN A 10 -25.76 19.46 17.08
N SER A 11 -26.22 18.21 17.04
CA SER A 11 -25.92 17.17 18.04
C SER A 11 -24.66 16.33 17.76
N CYS A 12 -23.89 16.62 16.72
CA CYS A 12 -22.66 15.88 16.36
C CYS A 12 -21.35 16.62 16.73
N ARG A 13 -21.36 17.55 17.69
CA ARG A 13 -20.12 18.17 18.17
C ARG A 13 -19.31 17.17 18.99
N VAL A 14 -18.12 16.83 18.49
CA VAL A 14 -17.11 16.03 19.22
C VAL A 14 -16.72 16.79 20.51
N PRO A 15 -16.57 16.12 21.67
CA PRO A 15 -16.16 16.77 22.91
C PRO A 15 -14.78 17.43 22.83
N SER A 16 -14.62 18.56 23.53
CA SER A 16 -13.42 19.42 23.54
C SER A 16 -12.14 18.80 24.16
N ALA A 17 -12.11 17.48 24.35
CA ALA A 17 -11.00 16.73 24.92
C ALA A 17 -10.46 15.63 23.97
N ALA A 18 -10.89 15.65 22.70
CA ALA A 18 -10.34 14.78 21.66
C ALA A 18 -8.87 15.13 21.38
N THR A 19 -7.97 14.17 21.59
CA THR A 19 -6.57 14.23 21.15
C THR A 19 -6.38 13.70 19.72
N GLY A 20 -7.41 13.04 19.17
CA GLY A 20 -7.47 12.55 17.81
C GLY A 20 -8.28 13.45 16.87
N PRO A 21 -8.22 13.17 15.55
CA PRO A 21 -8.97 13.87 14.52
C PRO A 21 -10.48 13.60 14.64
N ALA A 22 -11.33 14.55 14.22
CA ALA A 22 -12.77 14.28 14.12
C ALA A 22 -13.04 13.13 13.12
N PHE A 23 -13.91 12.19 13.50
CA PHE A 23 -14.29 11.06 12.64
C PHE A 23 -15.81 10.98 12.50
N LEU A 24 -16.32 11.22 11.29
CA LEU A 24 -17.73 11.47 11.04
C LEU A 24 -18.37 10.39 10.14
N PRO A 25 -19.62 9.98 10.41
CA PRO A 25 -20.41 9.21 9.45
C PRO A 25 -20.78 10.10 8.26
N PHE A 26 -20.96 9.51 7.08
CA PHE A 26 -21.36 10.25 5.89
C PHE A 26 -22.37 9.46 5.05
N ARG A 27 -23.03 10.13 4.11
CA ARG A 27 -23.97 9.49 3.17
C ARG A 27 -23.18 8.80 2.07
N ALA A 28 -22.60 7.65 2.39
CA ALA A 28 -21.73 6.89 1.51
C ALA A 28 -22.38 6.68 0.13
N LEU A 29 -21.59 6.87 -0.92
CA LEU A 29 -21.96 6.49 -2.28
C LEU A 29 -21.59 5.01 -2.45
N ARG A 30 -22.58 4.16 -2.73
CA ARG A 30 -22.44 2.70 -2.76
C ARG A 30 -22.96 2.16 -4.08
N TYR A 31 -22.41 1.04 -4.53
CA TYR A 31 -23.09 0.21 -5.52
C TYR A 31 -24.51 -0.16 -5.04
N SER A 32 -25.46 -0.18 -5.98
CA SER A 32 -26.82 -0.63 -5.67
C SER A 32 -26.82 -2.08 -5.18
N PRO A 33 -27.81 -2.52 -4.38
CA PRO A 33 -27.93 -3.92 -3.94
C PRO A 33 -28.10 -4.97 -5.06
N ARG A 34 -28.16 -4.54 -6.33
CA ARG A 34 -28.21 -5.42 -7.51
C ARG A 34 -26.84 -5.73 -8.10
N ALA A 35 -25.80 -5.01 -7.70
CA ALA A 35 -24.45 -5.19 -8.22
C ALA A 35 -23.75 -6.37 -7.54
N ASP A 36 -23.03 -7.17 -8.32
CA ASP A 36 -22.11 -8.16 -7.79
C ASP A 36 -20.78 -7.48 -7.41
N LEU A 37 -20.56 -7.29 -6.10
CA LEU A 37 -19.36 -6.63 -5.58
C LEU A 37 -18.06 -7.31 -6.03
N ALA A 38 -18.06 -8.62 -6.28
CA ALA A 38 -16.87 -9.34 -6.77
C ALA A 38 -16.48 -8.92 -8.20
N ARG A 39 -17.43 -8.42 -8.99
CA ARG A 39 -17.24 -8.00 -10.37
C ARG A 39 -17.01 -6.51 -10.53
N VAL A 40 -17.59 -5.69 -9.65
CA VAL A 40 -17.55 -4.22 -9.76
C VAL A 40 -16.46 -3.56 -8.90
N THR A 41 -15.75 -4.31 -8.05
CA THR A 41 -14.63 -3.77 -7.25
C THR A 41 -13.27 -4.08 -7.88
N ALA A 42 -12.22 -3.41 -7.42
CA ALA A 42 -10.85 -3.57 -7.89
C ALA A 42 -9.85 -3.52 -6.71
N PRO A 43 -8.67 -4.14 -6.84
CA PRO A 43 -7.51 -3.83 -5.99
C PRO A 43 -7.10 -2.35 -6.07
N PRO A 44 -6.26 -1.86 -5.14
CA PRO A 44 -5.74 -0.48 -5.16
C PRO A 44 -5.11 -0.11 -6.51
N TYR A 45 -5.39 1.11 -7.01
CA TYR A 45 -4.99 1.56 -8.34
C TYR A 45 -3.46 1.51 -8.59
N ASP A 46 -2.65 1.60 -7.53
CA ASP A 46 -1.19 1.65 -7.57
C ASP A 46 -0.51 0.27 -7.60
N VAL A 47 -1.28 -0.82 -7.49
CA VAL A 47 -0.79 -2.20 -7.68
C VAL A 47 -1.29 -2.86 -8.99
N LEU A 48 -2.09 -2.15 -9.80
CA LEU A 48 -2.64 -2.68 -11.05
C LEU A 48 -1.68 -2.50 -12.22
N SER A 49 -1.45 -3.58 -12.97
CA SER A 49 -0.87 -3.48 -14.31
C SER A 49 -1.90 -2.97 -15.33
N ALA A 50 -1.43 -2.57 -16.52
CA ALA A 50 -2.33 -2.23 -17.63
C ALA A 50 -3.24 -3.43 -18.02
N ASP A 51 -2.76 -4.66 -17.88
CA ASP A 51 -3.50 -5.88 -18.20
C ASP A 51 -4.53 -6.22 -17.12
N ASP A 52 -4.18 -6.05 -15.84
CA ASP A 52 -5.16 -6.15 -14.75
C ASP A 52 -6.28 -5.13 -14.94
N ARG A 53 -5.93 -3.89 -15.31
CA ARG A 53 -6.89 -2.82 -15.55
C ARG A 53 -7.81 -3.12 -16.74
N ARG A 54 -7.28 -3.66 -17.85
CA ARG A 54 -8.10 -4.12 -18.99
C ARG A 54 -9.04 -5.25 -18.58
N ARG A 55 -8.52 -6.30 -17.94
CA ARG A 55 -9.30 -7.44 -17.44
C ARG A 55 -10.43 -7.02 -16.50
N LEU A 56 -10.18 -6.07 -15.59
CA LEU A 56 -11.20 -5.56 -14.66
C LEU A 56 -12.28 -4.74 -15.37
N ALA A 57 -11.92 -3.95 -16.39
CA ALA A 57 -12.88 -3.22 -17.21
C ALA A 57 -13.72 -4.13 -18.13
N GLU A 58 -13.15 -5.25 -18.59
CA GLU A 58 -13.86 -6.30 -19.34
C GLU A 58 -14.73 -7.19 -18.44
N LEU A 59 -14.37 -7.33 -17.16
CA LEU A 59 -15.13 -8.11 -16.18
C LEU A 59 -16.52 -7.52 -15.93
N ASP A 60 -16.64 -6.20 -15.79
CA ASP A 60 -17.94 -5.54 -15.64
C ASP A 60 -17.90 -4.09 -16.13
N PRO A 61 -18.89 -3.64 -16.93
CA PRO A 61 -18.96 -2.23 -17.37
C PRO A 61 -19.10 -1.23 -16.21
N TYR A 62 -19.43 -1.70 -15.01
CA TYR A 62 -19.52 -0.90 -13.79
C TYR A 62 -18.34 -1.12 -12.82
N ASN A 63 -17.25 -1.76 -13.26
CA ASN A 63 -16.07 -1.94 -12.42
C ASN A 63 -15.37 -0.60 -12.09
N ILE A 64 -15.17 -0.35 -10.79
CA ILE A 64 -14.64 0.91 -10.24
C ILE A 64 -13.30 1.35 -10.88
N VAL A 65 -12.53 0.42 -11.46
CA VAL A 65 -11.30 0.70 -12.21
C VAL A 65 -11.53 1.73 -13.35
N ALA A 66 -12.73 1.81 -13.91
CA ALA A 66 -13.07 2.79 -14.94
C ALA A 66 -13.06 4.25 -14.43
N ILE A 67 -13.22 4.45 -13.11
CA ILE A 67 -13.26 5.78 -12.45
C ILE A 67 -12.00 6.00 -11.63
N ASP A 68 -11.50 5.00 -10.89
CA ASP A 68 -10.29 5.15 -10.05
C ASP A 68 -8.99 4.97 -10.85
N LEU A 69 -8.98 4.26 -11.98
CA LEU A 69 -7.83 4.22 -12.89
C LEU A 69 -8.27 4.51 -14.34
N PRO A 70 -8.70 5.75 -14.62
CA PRO A 70 -9.16 6.14 -15.94
C PRO A 70 -7.98 6.19 -16.91
N ILE A 71 -8.26 5.92 -18.19
CA ILE A 71 -7.31 6.06 -19.29
C ILE A 71 -7.84 7.09 -20.27
N SER A 72 -6.94 7.78 -20.97
CA SER A 72 -7.30 8.50 -22.18
C SER A 72 -7.67 7.47 -23.24
N ASP A 73 -8.78 7.70 -23.96
CA ASP A 73 -9.13 6.90 -25.13
C ASP A 73 -8.60 7.59 -26.39
N ASP A 74 -7.56 7.04 -27.01
CA ASP A 74 -6.95 7.58 -28.23
C ASP A 74 -7.97 7.67 -29.39
N SER A 75 -9.03 6.85 -29.39
CA SER A 75 -10.09 6.89 -30.41
C SER A 75 -11.09 8.04 -30.22
N SER A 76 -11.10 8.67 -29.03
CA SER A 76 -11.94 9.83 -28.70
C SER A 76 -11.30 11.20 -29.04
N GLY A 77 -10.07 11.21 -29.55
CA GLY A 77 -9.36 12.44 -29.93
C GLY A 77 -8.59 13.12 -28.79
N GLY A 78 -8.27 12.38 -27.72
CA GLY A 78 -7.42 12.87 -26.63
C GLY A 78 -8.17 13.52 -25.47
N ASP A 79 -9.40 13.08 -25.17
CA ASP A 79 -10.17 13.56 -24.03
C ASP A 79 -9.44 13.36 -22.69
N ASN A 80 -9.65 14.31 -21.78
CA ASN A 80 -9.02 14.29 -20.46
C ASN A 80 -9.56 13.10 -19.62
N PRO A 81 -8.71 12.16 -19.15
CA PRO A 81 -9.16 10.94 -18.48
C PRO A 81 -9.92 11.22 -17.18
N TYR A 82 -9.60 12.31 -16.48
CA TYR A 82 -10.31 12.70 -15.25
C TYR A 82 -11.71 13.25 -15.54
N VAL A 83 -11.91 13.90 -16.70
CA VAL A 83 -13.23 14.33 -17.18
C VAL A 83 -14.07 13.12 -17.58
N ALA A 84 -13.47 12.14 -18.26
CA ALA A 84 -14.13 10.87 -18.55
C ALA A 84 -14.55 10.13 -17.25
N ALA A 85 -13.68 10.08 -16.23
CA ALA A 85 -14.01 9.53 -14.92
C ALA A 85 -15.18 10.26 -14.24
N ALA A 86 -15.19 11.60 -14.28
CA ALA A 86 -16.28 12.41 -13.73
C ALA A 86 -17.61 12.19 -14.46
N ASN A 87 -17.59 12.09 -15.79
CA ASN A 87 -18.75 11.77 -16.62
C ASN A 87 -19.30 10.37 -16.32
N THR A 88 -18.42 9.36 -16.23
CA THR A 88 -18.79 7.98 -15.86
C THR A 88 -19.40 7.92 -14.45
N LEU A 89 -18.78 8.58 -13.47
CA LEU A 89 -19.32 8.71 -12.10
C LEU A 89 -20.71 9.37 -12.10
N GLY A 90 -20.90 10.43 -12.90
CA GLY A 90 -22.20 11.09 -13.08
C GLY A 90 -23.25 10.16 -13.68
N ALA A 91 -22.90 9.43 -14.74
CA ALA A 91 -23.78 8.48 -15.42
C ALA A 91 -24.20 7.31 -14.50
N TRP A 92 -23.27 6.75 -13.71
CA TRP A 92 -23.58 5.67 -12.77
C TRP A 92 -24.48 6.14 -11.61
N ARG A 93 -24.34 7.40 -11.18
CA ARG A 93 -25.26 8.01 -10.20
C ARG A 93 -26.64 8.26 -10.77
N ALA A 94 -26.73 8.77 -12.01
CA ALA A 94 -28.00 9.06 -12.68
C ALA A 94 -28.80 7.79 -13.03
N SER A 95 -28.11 6.71 -13.41
CA SER A 95 -28.71 5.40 -13.73
C SER A 95 -29.01 4.53 -12.49
N GLY A 96 -28.58 4.95 -11.30
CA GLY A 96 -28.79 4.21 -10.06
C GLY A 96 -27.86 3.00 -9.86
N VAL A 97 -26.80 2.87 -10.66
CA VAL A 97 -25.69 1.91 -10.44
C VAL A 97 -24.99 2.24 -9.12
N LEU A 98 -24.73 3.53 -8.88
CA LEU A 98 -24.26 4.07 -7.61
C LEU A 98 -25.38 4.89 -6.94
N THR A 99 -25.63 4.64 -5.65
CA THR A 99 -26.68 5.27 -4.86
C THR A 99 -26.13 5.77 -3.52
N HIS A 100 -26.65 6.89 -3.01
CA HIS A 100 -26.26 7.39 -1.69
C HIS A 100 -27.09 6.72 -0.59
N ASP A 101 -26.46 6.43 0.55
CA ASP A 101 -27.19 6.12 1.78
C ASP A 101 -28.24 7.22 2.10
N THR A 102 -29.39 6.79 2.63
CA THR A 102 -30.52 7.67 2.97
C THR A 102 -30.23 8.59 4.17
N ARG A 103 -29.25 8.22 5.00
CA ARG A 103 -28.81 8.90 6.23
C ARG A 103 -27.30 8.65 6.43
N PRO A 104 -26.58 9.52 7.16
CA PRO A 104 -25.16 9.30 7.42
C PRO A 104 -24.93 7.97 8.13
N SER A 105 -23.96 7.19 7.65
CA SER A 105 -23.60 5.89 8.22
C SER A 105 -22.09 5.74 8.31
N PHE A 106 -21.65 4.74 9.06
CA PHE A 106 -20.32 4.15 8.94
C PHE A 106 -20.39 2.86 8.12
N THR A 107 -19.28 2.49 7.47
CA THR A 107 -19.16 1.18 6.82
C THR A 107 -18.15 0.33 7.57
N LEU A 108 -18.54 -0.81 8.11
CA LEU A 108 -17.58 -1.80 8.60
C LEU A 108 -17.02 -2.55 7.39
N TYR A 109 -15.69 -2.68 7.34
CA TYR A 109 -15.02 -3.48 6.34
C TYR A 109 -14.19 -4.54 7.06
N ARG A 110 -14.46 -5.81 6.72
CA ARG A 110 -13.81 -6.98 7.31
C ARG A 110 -13.09 -7.78 6.25
N MET A 111 -11.89 -8.21 6.58
CA MET A 111 -11.06 -9.08 5.75
C MET A 111 -10.70 -10.33 6.54
N ARG A 112 -10.93 -11.51 5.95
CA ARG A 112 -10.42 -12.79 6.47
C ARG A 112 -9.50 -13.43 5.46
N PHE A 113 -8.25 -13.68 5.85
CA PHE A 113 -7.23 -14.22 4.97
C PHE A 113 -6.27 -15.14 5.73
N THR A 114 -5.43 -15.85 4.97
CA THR A 114 -4.28 -16.58 5.52
C THR A 114 -3.03 -15.76 5.21
N ASP A 115 -2.24 -15.39 6.22
CA ASP A 115 -1.02 -14.61 6.00
C ASP A 115 0.13 -15.46 5.45
N ALA A 116 1.27 -14.83 5.16
CA ALA A 116 2.47 -15.50 4.63
C ALA A 116 3.08 -16.55 5.59
N SER A 117 2.77 -16.50 6.89
CA SER A 117 3.17 -17.52 7.87
C SER A 117 2.23 -18.72 7.93
N GLY A 118 1.08 -18.65 7.24
CA GLY A 118 0.02 -19.66 7.29
C GLY A 118 -1.03 -19.42 8.39
N ALA A 119 -0.93 -18.32 9.15
CA ALA A 119 -1.88 -18.01 10.21
C ALA A 119 -3.19 -17.42 9.63
N GLN A 120 -4.33 -17.80 10.22
CA GLN A 120 -5.61 -17.17 9.90
C GLN A 120 -5.69 -15.78 10.53
N ARG A 121 -6.01 -14.77 9.73
CA ARG A 121 -6.18 -13.38 10.14
C ARG A 121 -7.62 -12.96 9.91
N ASN A 122 -8.15 -12.20 10.86
CA ASN A 122 -9.42 -11.49 10.74
C ASN A 122 -9.15 -10.03 11.10
N THR A 123 -9.29 -9.13 10.13
CA THR A 123 -9.16 -7.69 10.32
C THR A 123 -10.56 -7.07 10.29
N VAL A 124 -10.85 -6.17 11.22
CA VAL A 124 -12.01 -5.27 11.12
C VAL A 124 -11.57 -3.82 11.26
N GLY A 125 -12.14 -2.96 10.44
CA GLY A 125 -12.05 -1.53 10.60
C GLY A 125 -13.31 -0.85 10.10
N VAL A 126 -13.37 0.46 10.29
CA VAL A 126 -14.51 1.30 9.93
C VAL A 126 -14.11 2.37 8.92
N ILE A 127 -14.86 2.47 7.83
CA ILE A 127 -14.74 3.55 6.86
C ILE A 127 -15.66 4.69 7.28
N GLY A 128 -15.05 5.88 7.44
CA GLY A 128 -15.70 7.13 7.80
C GLY A 128 -14.96 8.33 7.21
N ALA A 129 -15.46 9.52 7.47
CA ALA A 129 -14.85 10.78 7.05
C ALA A 129 -13.93 11.28 8.18
N LEU A 130 -12.61 11.11 8.00
CA LEU A 130 -11.59 11.53 8.97
C LEU A 130 -11.17 12.98 8.68
N GLU A 131 -11.01 13.79 9.72
CA GLU A 131 -10.54 15.17 9.62
C GLU A 131 -9.17 15.28 8.95
N VAL A 132 -9.07 16.21 8.01
CA VAL A 132 -7.84 16.55 7.29
C VAL A 132 -7.11 17.64 8.08
N VAL A 133 -6.28 17.19 9.04
CA VAL A 133 -5.45 18.05 9.90
C VAL A 133 -4.12 18.44 9.24
N ASP A 134 -3.52 19.53 9.73
CA ASP A 134 -2.22 20.04 9.27
C ASP A 134 -1.04 19.15 9.68
N GLU A 135 0.08 19.28 8.97
CA GLU A 135 1.34 18.61 9.31
C GLU A 135 1.83 19.05 10.70
N GLY A 136 2.28 18.10 11.53
CA GLY A 136 2.74 18.37 12.89
C GLY A 136 1.64 18.53 13.95
N SER A 137 0.35 18.39 13.59
CA SER A 137 -0.77 18.46 14.54
C SER A 137 -0.80 17.38 15.62
N GLY A 138 -0.09 16.25 15.43
CA GLY A 138 -0.09 15.11 16.35
C GLY A 138 -1.33 14.22 16.30
N ALA A 139 -2.46 14.71 15.77
CA ALA A 139 -3.70 13.95 15.64
C ALA A 139 -3.63 12.88 14.54
N VAL A 140 -2.93 13.14 13.43
CA VAL A 140 -2.68 12.16 12.36
C VAL A 140 -1.18 11.99 12.16
N LEU A 141 -0.71 10.75 12.33
CA LEU A 141 0.71 10.41 12.38
C LEU A 141 1.15 9.75 11.06
N PRO A 142 2.15 10.28 10.35
CA PRO A 142 2.79 9.59 9.23
C PRO A 142 3.85 8.61 9.72
N HIS A 143 4.15 7.56 8.94
CA HIS A 143 5.32 6.70 9.15
C HIS A 143 6.33 6.76 7.98
N GLU A 144 5.92 7.25 6.80
CA GLU A 144 6.81 7.54 5.66
C GLU A 144 6.90 9.04 5.34
N ARG A 145 7.93 9.41 4.56
CA ARG A 145 8.05 10.75 3.96
C ARG A 145 7.49 10.74 2.55
N THR A 146 6.39 11.45 2.31
CA THR A 146 5.86 11.68 0.96
C THR A 146 6.90 12.38 0.09
N THR A 147 7.18 11.87 -1.11
CA THR A 147 8.09 12.57 -2.04
C THR A 147 7.32 13.59 -2.89
N PRO A 148 7.90 14.77 -3.23
CA PRO A 148 7.16 15.80 -3.98
C PRO A 148 6.74 15.40 -5.41
N LYS A 149 7.24 14.30 -5.96
CA LYS A 149 7.26 14.02 -7.40
C LYS A 149 6.03 13.28 -7.97
N ALA A 150 5.02 12.97 -7.15
CA ALA A 150 3.79 12.27 -7.56
C ALA A 150 2.49 13.07 -7.29
N LYS A 151 2.58 14.41 -7.22
CA LYS A 151 1.53 15.29 -6.67
C LYS A 151 0.40 15.73 -7.63
N THR A 152 0.31 15.22 -8.86
CA THR A 152 -0.67 15.69 -9.86
C THR A 152 -1.85 14.73 -10.06
N ASP A 153 -1.63 13.52 -10.56
CA ASP A 153 -2.68 12.60 -11.05
C ASP A 153 -3.88 12.41 -10.09
N ARG A 154 -3.62 11.99 -8.85
CA ARG A 154 -4.68 11.78 -7.83
C ARG A 154 -5.37 13.07 -7.41
N LEU A 155 -4.69 14.21 -7.45
CA LEU A 155 -5.28 15.52 -7.14
C LEU A 155 -6.18 15.97 -8.29
N ASP A 156 -5.76 15.76 -9.54
CA ASP A 156 -6.56 16.08 -10.73
C ASP A 156 -7.81 15.21 -10.84
N LEU A 157 -7.72 13.91 -10.52
CA LEU A 157 -8.90 13.04 -10.40
C LEU A 157 -9.84 13.50 -9.28
N THR A 158 -9.30 13.88 -8.11
CA THR A 158 -10.10 14.40 -6.99
C THR A 158 -10.81 15.70 -7.36
N ARG A 159 -10.13 16.63 -8.06
CA ARG A 159 -10.70 17.87 -8.58
C ARG A 159 -11.84 17.60 -9.57
N ALA A 160 -11.63 16.73 -10.55
CA ALA A 160 -12.63 16.44 -11.58
C ALA A 160 -13.87 15.71 -11.04
N THR A 161 -13.67 14.73 -10.15
CA THR A 161 -14.78 13.90 -9.61
C THR A 161 -15.44 14.47 -8.37
N SER A 162 -14.76 15.38 -7.65
CA SER A 162 -15.16 15.85 -6.31
C SER A 162 -15.47 14.70 -5.33
N CYS A 163 -14.71 13.60 -5.43
CA CYS A 163 -14.97 12.34 -4.73
C CYS A 163 -13.67 11.71 -4.20
N ASN A 164 -13.70 11.13 -3.00
CA ASN A 164 -12.65 10.20 -2.55
C ASN A 164 -13.01 8.80 -3.06
N LEU A 165 -12.23 8.27 -4.00
CA LEU A 165 -12.50 6.98 -4.64
C LEU A 165 -11.77 5.82 -3.95
N SER A 166 -10.55 6.07 -3.46
CA SER A 166 -9.71 5.12 -2.73
C SER A 166 -9.45 5.63 -1.30
N PRO A 167 -9.83 4.89 -0.24
CA PRO A 167 -9.70 5.36 1.14
C PRO A 167 -8.23 5.41 1.59
N VAL A 168 -7.91 6.33 2.50
CA VAL A 168 -6.66 6.23 3.30
C VAL A 168 -6.80 5.07 4.29
N TRP A 169 -5.72 4.35 4.62
CA TRP A 169 -5.73 3.36 5.70
C TRP A 169 -5.11 3.97 6.95
N GLY A 170 -5.92 4.17 7.98
CA GLY A 170 -5.51 4.57 9.32
C GLY A 170 -5.54 3.41 10.33
N LEU A 171 -4.68 3.49 11.34
CA LEU A 171 -4.67 2.64 12.52
C LEU A 171 -4.86 3.54 13.75
N SER A 172 -5.96 3.36 14.47
CA SER A 172 -6.19 4.06 15.73
C SER A 172 -5.32 3.45 16.82
N LEU A 173 -4.70 4.32 17.62
CA LEU A 173 -4.01 3.93 18.85
C LEU A 173 -4.97 3.69 20.02
N ARG A 174 -6.29 3.80 19.80
CA ARG A 174 -7.30 3.60 20.83
C ARG A 174 -7.66 2.12 20.97
N GLU A 175 -7.32 1.53 22.11
CA GLU A 175 -7.82 0.21 22.51
C GLU A 175 -9.37 0.14 22.51
N GLN A 176 -9.90 -1.07 22.29
CA GLN A 176 -11.34 -1.40 22.31
C GLN A 176 -12.14 -0.88 21.10
N LEU A 177 -11.49 -0.30 20.08
CA LEU A 177 -12.15 0.03 18.83
C LEU A 177 -12.71 -1.25 18.19
N SER A 178 -11.90 -2.31 18.12
CA SER A 178 -12.25 -3.64 17.59
C SER A 178 -13.49 -4.21 18.28
N ASP A 179 -13.58 -4.11 19.60
CA ASP A 179 -14.72 -4.58 20.39
C ASP A 179 -16.02 -3.86 19.99
N ALA A 180 -15.96 -2.53 19.79
CA ALA A 180 -17.10 -1.76 19.26
C ALA A 180 -17.48 -2.14 17.80
N LEU A 181 -16.55 -2.72 17.05
CA LEU A 181 -16.76 -3.26 15.71
C LEU A 181 -17.06 -4.78 15.68
N VAL A 182 -17.03 -5.51 16.80
CA VAL A 182 -17.36 -6.96 16.85
C VAL A 182 -18.80 -7.19 16.39
N ALA A 183 -19.75 -6.38 16.86
CA ALA A 183 -21.13 -6.45 16.41
C ALA A 183 -21.23 -6.13 14.91
N GLY A 184 -21.84 -7.02 14.13
CA GLY A 184 -22.09 -6.83 12.70
C GLY A 184 -22.94 -5.59 12.41
N GLY A 185 -22.84 -5.06 11.19
CA GLY A 185 -23.81 -4.12 10.64
C GLY A 185 -24.90 -4.81 9.82
N GLU A 186 -25.68 -4.04 9.09
CA GLU A 186 -26.48 -4.55 7.96
C GLU A 186 -25.53 -5.03 6.86
N LEU A 187 -25.59 -6.31 6.49
CA LEU A 187 -24.72 -6.86 5.44
C LEU A 187 -25.09 -6.26 4.07
N LEU A 188 -24.12 -5.58 3.45
CA LEU A 188 -24.25 -5.05 2.09
C LEU A 188 -23.70 -6.00 1.02
N GLY A 189 -22.73 -6.84 1.40
CA GLY A 189 -22.21 -7.89 0.55
C GLY A 189 -20.98 -8.58 1.16
N GLU A 190 -20.74 -9.80 0.71
CA GLU A 190 -19.57 -10.62 1.08
C GLU A 190 -19.09 -11.35 -0.18
N PHE A 191 -17.80 -11.30 -0.47
CA PHE A 191 -17.20 -12.00 -1.60
C PHE A 191 -15.79 -12.50 -1.28
N ARG A 192 -15.22 -13.33 -2.17
CA ARG A 192 -13.86 -13.84 -2.06
C ARG A 192 -13.08 -13.50 -3.33
N ASP A 193 -11.88 -12.96 -3.19
CA ASP A 193 -11.04 -12.58 -4.33
C ASP A 193 -10.10 -13.71 -4.81
N ASP A 194 -9.33 -13.42 -5.85
CA ASP A 194 -8.35 -14.32 -6.50
C ASP A 194 -7.17 -14.75 -5.59
N ASP A 195 -6.94 -14.05 -4.46
CA ASP A 195 -5.98 -14.45 -3.41
C ASP A 195 -6.62 -15.35 -2.35
N GLY A 196 -7.95 -15.42 -2.36
CA GLY A 196 -8.73 -16.11 -1.36
C GLY A 196 -8.99 -15.29 -0.09
N VAL A 197 -8.80 -13.97 -0.10
CA VAL A 197 -9.28 -13.07 0.96
C VAL A 197 -10.80 -13.02 0.90
N THR A 198 -11.48 -13.23 2.03
CA THR A 198 -12.92 -12.97 2.16
C THR A 198 -13.11 -11.52 2.58
N HIS A 199 -13.78 -10.73 1.73
CA HIS A 199 -14.12 -9.33 1.96
C HIS A 199 -15.60 -9.23 2.34
N ARG A 200 -15.91 -8.51 3.41
CA ARG A 200 -17.29 -8.30 3.89
C ARG A 200 -17.53 -6.84 4.22
N VAL A 201 -18.62 -6.29 3.69
CA VAL A 201 -19.01 -4.88 3.80
C VAL A 201 -20.33 -4.78 4.55
N GLU A 202 -20.37 -4.00 5.64
CA GLU A 202 -21.58 -3.84 6.47
C GLU A 202 -21.88 -2.36 6.75
N ARG A 203 -23.16 -1.97 6.77
CA ARG A 203 -23.61 -0.61 7.10
C ARG A 203 -23.96 -0.50 8.59
N VAL A 204 -23.57 0.60 9.23
CA VAL A 204 -23.95 0.95 10.61
C VAL A 204 -24.51 2.37 10.61
N ASP A 205 -25.83 2.49 10.76
CA ASP A 205 -26.56 3.76 10.90
C ASP A 205 -27.27 3.91 12.26
N ASP A 206 -27.16 2.91 13.16
CA ASP A 206 -27.69 3.02 14.52
C ASP A 206 -27.04 4.22 15.26
N PRO A 207 -27.84 5.18 15.77
CA PRO A 207 -27.29 6.40 16.35
C PRO A 207 -26.40 6.20 17.58
N ALA A 208 -26.62 5.14 18.38
CA ALA A 208 -25.78 4.88 19.55
C ALA A 208 -24.41 4.32 19.15
N ARG A 209 -24.40 3.33 18.24
CA ARG A 209 -23.17 2.78 17.66
C ARG A 209 -22.37 3.83 16.88
N VAL A 210 -23.04 4.65 16.07
CA VAL A 210 -22.41 5.75 15.34
C VAL A 210 -21.71 6.72 16.30
N ARG A 211 -22.37 7.15 17.39
CA ARG A 211 -21.72 8.01 18.40
C ARG A 211 -20.54 7.31 19.09
N SER A 212 -20.69 6.03 19.44
CA SER A 212 -19.62 5.25 20.08
C SER A 212 -18.37 5.14 19.19
N ILE A 213 -18.54 4.76 17.93
CA ILE A 213 -17.45 4.59 16.97
C ILE A 213 -16.75 5.92 16.68
N ALA A 214 -17.52 6.99 16.43
CA ALA A 214 -16.98 8.33 16.24
C ALA A 214 -16.15 8.79 17.45
N SER A 215 -16.69 8.60 18.67
CA SER A 215 -16.00 8.98 19.90
C SER A 215 -14.73 8.17 20.16
N LEU A 216 -14.71 6.87 19.81
CA LEU A 216 -13.53 6.03 19.97
C LEU A 216 -12.41 6.47 19.02
N VAL A 217 -12.69 6.60 17.72
CA VAL A 217 -11.68 7.01 16.74
C VAL A 217 -11.14 8.41 17.04
N SER A 218 -11.98 9.37 17.43
CA SER A 218 -11.53 10.73 17.79
C SER A 218 -10.85 10.84 19.16
N SER A 219 -10.83 9.77 19.98
CA SER A 219 -10.20 9.81 21.31
C SER A 219 -8.69 9.55 21.32
N ALA A 220 -8.09 9.22 20.18
CA ALA A 220 -6.64 9.00 20.06
C ALA A 220 -6.13 9.36 18.66
N PRO A 221 -4.81 9.59 18.49
CA PRO A 221 -4.21 9.75 17.18
C PRO A 221 -4.45 8.57 16.23
N VAL A 222 -4.45 8.85 14.94
CA VAL A 222 -4.53 7.85 13.86
C VAL A 222 -3.21 7.81 13.10
N LEU A 223 -2.53 6.66 13.12
CA LEU A 223 -1.36 6.39 12.30
C LEU A 223 -1.81 6.06 10.88
N ILE A 224 -1.32 6.78 9.86
CA ILE A 224 -1.52 6.38 8.46
C ILE A 224 -0.66 5.14 8.20
N ALA A 225 -1.28 4.00 7.90
CA ALA A 225 -0.63 2.74 7.52
C ALA A 225 -0.51 2.58 6.00
N ASP A 226 -1.37 3.23 5.22
CA ASP A 226 -1.24 3.35 3.76
C ASP A 226 -1.96 4.61 3.27
N GLY A 227 -1.45 5.20 2.18
CA GLY A 227 -2.07 6.36 1.53
C GLY A 227 -1.58 7.72 2.01
N HIS A 228 -0.32 7.89 2.44
CA HIS A 228 0.23 9.19 2.85
C HIS A 228 0.18 10.22 1.70
N HIS A 229 0.39 9.78 0.45
CA HIS A 229 0.13 10.60 -0.74
C HIS A 229 -1.35 10.99 -0.89
N ARG A 230 -2.30 10.06 -0.68
CA ARG A 230 -3.76 10.33 -0.69
C ARG A 230 -4.15 11.35 0.40
N TYR A 231 -3.58 11.23 1.60
CA TYR A 231 -3.83 12.17 2.69
C TYR A 231 -3.19 13.55 2.45
N ALA A 232 -1.97 13.60 1.92
CA ALA A 232 -1.33 14.86 1.53
C ALA A 232 -2.11 15.59 0.43
N ILE A 233 -2.65 14.85 -0.55
CA ILE A 233 -3.53 15.39 -1.59
C ILE A 233 -4.86 15.88 -1.01
N SER A 234 -5.40 15.18 0.00
CA SER A 234 -6.59 15.65 0.74
C SER A 234 -6.34 17.00 1.43
N ARG A 235 -5.14 17.23 2.01
CA ARG A 235 -4.75 18.55 2.53
C ARG A 235 -4.70 19.63 1.45
N THR A 236 -4.07 19.34 0.30
CA THR A 236 -4.03 20.29 -0.82
C THR A 236 -5.43 20.61 -1.34
N PHE A 237 -6.28 19.61 -1.53
CA PHE A 237 -7.65 19.81 -2.00
C PHE A 237 -8.53 20.57 -0.99
N ARG A 238 -8.37 20.32 0.32
CA ARG A 238 -8.98 21.11 1.41
C ARG A 238 -8.62 22.60 1.29
N ASP A 239 -7.35 22.89 1.03
CA ASP A 239 -6.86 24.26 0.98
C ASP A 239 -7.24 24.99 -0.31
N GLU A 240 -7.29 24.29 -1.44
CA GLU A 240 -7.87 24.77 -2.71
C GLU A 240 -9.38 25.01 -2.62
N SER A 241 -10.09 24.20 -1.83
CA SER A 241 -11.55 24.28 -1.67
C SER A 241 -12.02 25.44 -0.78
N ARG A 242 -11.12 26.19 -0.13
CA ARG A 242 -11.47 27.32 0.75
C ARG A 242 -12.27 28.38 -0.02
N GLY A 243 -13.45 28.74 0.50
CA GLY A 243 -14.36 29.70 -0.16
C GLY A 243 -15.21 29.12 -1.30
N THR A 244 -15.06 27.84 -1.64
CA THR A 244 -15.90 27.14 -2.62
C THR A 244 -17.09 26.45 -1.92
N PRO A 245 -18.12 25.96 -2.67
CA PRO A 245 -19.16 25.10 -2.10
C PRO A 245 -18.67 23.79 -1.48
N LEU A 246 -17.43 23.36 -1.78
CA LEU A 246 -16.81 22.15 -1.22
C LEU A 246 -15.99 22.43 0.06
N ALA A 247 -15.92 23.67 0.53
CA ALA A 247 -15.08 24.09 1.65
C ALA A 247 -15.29 23.29 2.94
N GLU A 248 -16.52 22.85 3.24
CA GLU A 248 -16.80 22.03 4.42
C GLU A 248 -16.60 20.53 4.16
N ALA A 249 -16.96 20.03 2.97
CA ALA A 249 -16.80 18.61 2.63
C ALA A 249 -15.33 18.18 2.56
N SER A 250 -14.47 19.05 2.01
CA SER A 250 -13.03 18.82 1.86
C SER A 250 -12.23 18.87 3.17
N ARG A 251 -12.85 19.25 4.30
CA ARG A 251 -12.24 19.20 5.64
C ARG A 251 -12.06 17.77 6.15
N THR A 252 -12.66 16.80 5.46
CA THR A 252 -12.57 15.38 5.79
C THR A 252 -12.20 14.57 4.56
N THR A 253 -11.57 13.42 4.77
CA THR A 253 -11.24 12.46 3.70
C THR A 253 -11.67 11.06 4.09
N MET A 254 -12.14 10.28 3.10
CA MET A 254 -12.57 8.90 3.33
C MET A 254 -11.39 8.05 3.81
N THR A 255 -11.52 7.51 5.03
CA THR A 255 -10.47 6.72 5.68
C THR A 255 -11.05 5.46 6.27
N TYR A 256 -10.41 4.32 5.99
CA TYR A 256 -10.60 3.05 6.69
C TYR A 256 -9.72 3.06 7.95
N VAL A 257 -10.34 3.02 9.13
CA VAL A 257 -9.65 3.01 10.42
C VAL A 257 -9.84 1.65 11.09
N ALA A 258 -8.75 0.89 11.25
CA ALA A 258 -8.69 -0.29 12.11
C ALA A 258 -8.00 0.06 13.43
N GLU A 259 -8.02 -0.86 14.41
CA GLU A 259 -7.21 -0.73 15.63
C GLU A 259 -5.79 -1.24 15.38
N LEU A 260 -4.78 -0.64 16.02
CA LEU A 260 -3.40 -1.13 15.97
C LEU A 260 -3.24 -2.39 16.86
N VAL A 261 -3.64 -3.57 16.37
CA VAL A 261 -3.56 -4.84 17.11
C VAL A 261 -2.80 -5.92 16.31
N GLU A 262 -1.81 -6.56 16.97
CA GLU A 262 -0.88 -7.54 16.37
C GLU A 262 -1.58 -8.71 15.66
N ASN A 263 -2.75 -9.14 16.16
CA ASN A 263 -3.47 -10.28 15.61
C ASN A 263 -4.32 -9.94 14.36
N GLN A 264 -4.67 -8.66 14.14
CA GLN A 264 -5.51 -8.21 13.03
C GLN A 264 -4.73 -7.71 11.81
N LEU A 265 -3.45 -7.35 11.98
CA LEU A 265 -2.62 -6.80 10.91
C LEU A 265 -1.58 -7.83 10.42
N SER A 266 -1.16 -7.67 9.17
CA SER A 266 -0.10 -8.46 8.55
C SER A 266 0.79 -7.53 7.73
N ILE A 267 1.80 -6.96 8.38
CA ILE A 267 2.83 -6.16 7.71
C ILE A 267 3.82 -7.14 7.06
N ALA A 268 4.02 -7.04 5.76
CA ALA A 268 4.94 -7.89 5.01
C ALA A 268 6.38 -7.36 5.09
N ALA A 269 7.35 -8.27 4.92
CA ALA A 269 8.76 -7.92 4.85
C ALA A 269 9.07 -6.95 3.70
N ILE A 270 9.95 -5.97 3.93
CA ILE A 270 10.43 -5.08 2.87
C ILE A 270 11.64 -5.72 2.19
N HIS A 271 11.58 -5.83 0.87
CA HIS A 271 12.62 -6.45 0.06
C HIS A 271 13.47 -5.37 -0.65
N ARG A 272 14.73 -5.18 -0.24
CA ARG A 272 15.66 -4.20 -0.85
C ARG A 272 16.55 -4.90 -1.89
N LEU A 273 16.40 -4.52 -3.17
CA LEU A 273 17.20 -5.01 -4.30
C LEU A 273 18.39 -4.09 -4.58
N TYR A 274 19.58 -4.56 -4.23
CA TYR A 274 20.84 -3.86 -4.49
C TYR A 274 21.37 -4.19 -5.89
N ARG A 275 21.72 -3.16 -6.66
CA ARG A 275 22.39 -3.26 -7.97
C ARG A 275 23.81 -2.70 -7.87
N SER A 276 24.67 -3.10 -8.82
CA SER A 276 26.05 -2.63 -8.96
C SER A 276 27.02 -3.08 -7.85
N VAL A 277 26.59 -4.01 -6.99
CA VAL A 277 27.38 -4.62 -5.91
C VAL A 277 27.13 -6.13 -5.92
N THR A 278 28.16 -6.95 -5.66
CA THR A 278 28.02 -8.42 -5.62
C THR A 278 27.61 -8.90 -4.23
N VAL A 279 27.13 -10.14 -4.14
CA VAL A 279 26.75 -10.73 -2.85
C VAL A 279 27.96 -10.95 -1.94
N GLU A 280 29.15 -11.23 -2.49
CA GLU A 280 30.40 -11.34 -1.74
C GLU A 280 30.81 -9.98 -1.16
N GLN A 281 30.64 -8.89 -1.92
CA GLN A 281 30.90 -7.53 -1.45
C GLN A 281 29.94 -7.17 -0.30
N LEU A 282 28.64 -7.41 -0.47
CA LEU A 282 27.64 -7.19 0.59
C LEU A 282 27.91 -8.04 1.84
N ARG A 283 28.24 -9.33 1.69
CA ARG A 283 28.63 -10.20 2.81
C ARG A 283 29.85 -9.64 3.55
N LYS A 284 30.86 -9.12 2.83
CA LYS A 284 32.03 -8.49 3.45
C LYS A 284 31.63 -7.24 4.24
N ILE A 285 30.84 -6.34 3.65
CA ILE A 285 30.35 -5.11 4.31
C ILE A 285 29.54 -5.45 5.55
N PHE A 286 28.53 -6.32 5.43
CA PHE A 286 27.71 -6.71 6.56
C PHE A 286 28.50 -7.47 7.64
N SER A 287 29.59 -8.16 7.31
CA SER A 287 30.43 -8.83 8.30
C SER A 287 31.14 -7.88 9.29
N GLU A 288 31.13 -6.56 9.05
CA GLU A 288 31.60 -5.57 10.01
C GLU A 288 30.64 -5.46 11.21
N SER A 289 29.33 -5.31 10.97
CA SER A 289 28.31 -5.07 12.00
C SER A 289 27.38 -6.26 12.31
N PHE A 290 27.37 -7.30 11.47
CA PHE A 290 26.55 -8.51 11.61
C PHE A 290 27.43 -9.76 11.70
N VAL A 291 26.94 -10.77 12.41
CA VAL A 291 27.37 -12.16 12.24
C VAL A 291 26.69 -12.70 10.98
N VAL A 292 27.47 -13.21 10.02
CA VAL A 292 26.99 -13.67 8.72
C VAL A 292 27.10 -15.19 8.65
N GLU A 293 25.97 -15.88 8.68
CA GLU A 293 25.89 -17.35 8.68
C GLU A 293 25.25 -17.86 7.37
N PRO A 294 25.71 -18.96 6.76
CA PRO A 294 25.01 -19.55 5.62
C PRO A 294 23.59 -20.00 6.00
N ALA A 295 22.60 -19.59 5.21
CA ALA A 295 21.24 -20.13 5.29
C ALA A 295 21.03 -21.31 4.32
N GLY A 296 21.80 -21.36 3.23
CA GLY A 296 21.63 -22.36 2.16
C GLY A 296 20.53 -21.95 1.18
N PRO A 297 19.90 -22.92 0.47
CA PRO A 297 18.79 -22.66 -0.42
C PRO A 297 17.59 -22.04 0.30
N ILE A 298 17.04 -20.97 -0.28
CA ILE A 298 15.93 -20.18 0.26
C ILE A 298 14.60 -20.59 -0.39
N ASP A 299 13.58 -20.78 0.44
CA ASP A 299 12.20 -21.06 0.03
C ASP A 299 11.19 -20.11 0.70
N ALA A 300 9.89 -20.40 0.53
CA ALA A 300 8.80 -19.58 1.06
C ALA A 300 8.77 -19.48 2.61
N SER A 301 9.47 -20.35 3.34
CA SER A 301 9.55 -20.32 4.81
C SER A 301 10.55 -19.30 5.36
N VAL A 302 11.34 -18.65 4.49
CA VAL A 302 12.43 -17.75 4.90
C VAL A 302 11.96 -16.62 5.82
N ILE A 303 10.82 -15.99 5.53
CA ILE A 303 10.28 -14.88 6.34
C ILE A 303 9.88 -15.36 7.75
N ALA A 304 9.20 -16.51 7.85
CA ALA A 304 8.89 -17.10 9.15
C ALA A 304 10.16 -17.47 9.94
N THR A 305 11.19 -17.94 9.24
CA THR A 305 12.49 -18.29 9.84
C THR A 305 13.28 -17.05 10.29
N MET A 306 13.27 -15.96 9.52
CA MET A 306 13.82 -14.67 9.93
C MET A 306 13.21 -14.18 11.23
N SER A 307 11.87 -14.19 11.31
CA SER A 307 11.13 -13.70 12.47
C SER A 307 11.42 -14.54 13.72
N GLN A 308 11.49 -15.87 13.59
CA GLN A 308 11.87 -16.77 14.69
C GLN A 308 13.32 -16.56 15.16
N ARG A 309 14.24 -16.20 14.25
CA ARG A 309 15.66 -15.97 14.57
C ARG A 309 15.96 -14.55 15.04
N GLY A 310 15.12 -13.57 14.71
CA GLY A 310 15.44 -12.15 14.84
C GLY A 310 16.60 -11.71 13.93
N SER A 311 16.72 -12.32 12.75
CA SER A 311 17.81 -12.10 11.78
C SER A 311 17.28 -11.62 10.43
N LEU A 312 18.07 -10.81 9.73
CA LEU A 312 17.86 -10.51 8.31
C LEU A 312 18.31 -11.68 7.44
N CYS A 313 17.85 -11.74 6.18
CA CYS A 313 18.39 -12.64 5.17
C CYS A 313 18.87 -11.87 3.93
N LEU A 314 20.13 -12.06 3.57
CA LEU A 314 20.69 -11.67 2.28
C LEU A 314 20.53 -12.86 1.33
N VAL A 315 20.01 -12.64 0.12
CA VAL A 315 19.73 -13.69 -0.89
C VAL A 315 20.35 -13.30 -2.23
N ASP A 316 20.97 -14.25 -2.92
CA ASP A 316 21.55 -14.07 -4.25
C ASP A 316 20.60 -14.46 -5.40
N GLN A 317 21.09 -14.32 -6.65
CA GLN A 317 20.34 -14.67 -7.86
C GLN A 317 20.05 -16.17 -8.02
N SER A 318 20.73 -17.02 -7.24
CA SER A 318 20.60 -18.48 -7.24
C SER A 318 19.74 -18.99 -6.07
N LEU A 319 19.04 -18.08 -5.39
CA LEU A 319 18.29 -18.33 -4.15
C LEU A 319 19.15 -18.97 -3.05
N GLN A 320 20.45 -18.67 -3.00
CA GLN A 320 21.27 -18.97 -1.83
C GLN A 320 21.21 -17.80 -0.85
N GLY A 321 21.08 -18.11 0.44
CA GLY A 321 20.90 -17.14 1.50
C GLY A 321 22.00 -17.13 2.56
N TRP A 322 22.09 -16.00 3.26
CA TRP A 322 22.90 -15.80 4.45
C TRP A 322 22.11 -15.04 5.51
N TRP A 323 22.04 -15.59 6.72
CA TRP A 323 21.49 -14.91 7.89
C TRP A 323 22.44 -13.79 8.32
N LEU A 324 21.89 -12.61 8.61
CA LEU A 324 22.61 -11.50 9.21
C LEU A 324 22.03 -11.23 10.60
N SER A 325 22.77 -11.61 11.63
CA SER A 325 22.40 -11.38 13.03
C SER A 325 23.20 -10.19 13.59
N PRO A 326 22.56 -9.14 14.14
CA PRO A 326 23.29 -7.99 14.67
C PRO A 326 24.35 -8.38 15.71
N LYS A 327 25.59 -7.89 15.57
CA LYS A 327 26.59 -8.06 16.63
C LYS A 327 26.22 -7.22 17.85
N PRO A 328 26.48 -7.69 19.09
CA PRO A 328 26.29 -6.89 20.29
C PRO A 328 26.98 -5.52 20.19
N GLY A 329 26.24 -4.44 20.48
CA GLY A 329 26.75 -3.07 20.47
C GLY A 329 27.00 -2.42 19.10
N ALA A 330 26.98 -3.17 17.99
CA ALA A 330 27.32 -2.63 16.65
C ALA A 330 26.36 -1.55 16.11
N PHE A 331 25.18 -1.41 16.72
CA PHE A 331 24.16 -0.42 16.39
C PHE A 331 23.74 0.41 17.61
N ALA A 332 24.61 0.55 18.62
CA ALA A 332 24.34 1.37 19.79
C ALA A 332 24.04 2.83 19.38
N GLY A 333 22.95 3.40 19.91
CA GLY A 333 22.48 4.75 19.58
C GLY A 333 21.63 4.85 18.31
N LEU A 334 21.38 3.74 17.59
CA LEU A 334 20.34 3.68 16.55
C LEU A 334 19.01 3.19 17.15
N ARG A 335 17.91 3.44 16.43
CA ARG A 335 16.62 2.81 16.74
C ARG A 335 16.72 1.32 16.45
N ASP A 336 15.93 0.53 17.16
CA ASP A 336 15.85 -0.93 16.96
C ASP A 336 14.98 -1.28 15.74
N LEU A 337 15.43 -0.81 14.57
CA LEU A 337 14.79 -0.97 13.26
C LEU A 337 15.84 -1.49 12.26
N ASP A 338 15.45 -2.51 11.50
CA ASP A 338 16.37 -3.15 10.56
C ASP A 338 16.72 -2.26 9.36
N SER A 339 15.83 -1.33 8.97
CA SER A 339 16.15 -0.28 8.00
C SER A 339 17.29 0.64 8.47
N ASP A 340 17.29 1.08 9.73
CA ASP A 340 18.35 1.93 10.29
C ASP A 340 19.68 1.18 10.36
N ARG A 341 19.66 -0.10 10.74
CA ARG A 341 20.84 -0.97 10.78
C ARG A 341 21.48 -1.15 9.40
N LEU A 342 20.66 -1.38 8.36
CA LEU A 342 21.14 -1.53 6.99
C LEU A 342 21.69 -0.23 6.42
N GLU A 343 21.04 0.91 6.69
CA GLU A 343 21.52 2.22 6.25
C GLU A 343 22.82 2.62 6.95
N ALA A 344 22.98 2.28 8.23
CA ALA A 344 24.24 2.44 8.95
C ALA A 344 25.35 1.55 8.35
N ALA A 345 25.08 0.27 8.13
CA ALA A 345 26.06 -0.69 7.59
C ALA A 345 26.50 -0.37 6.14
N LEU A 346 25.63 0.26 5.35
CA LEU A 346 25.91 0.58 3.94
C LEU A 346 26.37 2.02 3.70
N ARG A 347 26.44 2.87 4.75
CA ARG A 347 26.72 4.30 4.66
C ARG A 347 28.00 4.66 3.89
N SER A 348 29.04 3.81 3.96
CA SER A 348 30.33 3.99 3.30
C SER A 348 30.43 3.34 1.90
N THR A 349 29.39 2.66 1.44
CA THR A 349 29.42 1.84 0.21
C THR A 349 28.66 2.53 -0.92
N THR A 350 29.34 2.74 -2.06
CA THR A 350 28.68 3.13 -3.31
C THR A 350 27.81 1.97 -3.82
N HIS A 351 26.49 2.15 -3.76
CA HIS A 351 25.50 1.20 -4.27
C HIS A 351 24.34 1.94 -4.93
N SER A 352 23.61 1.27 -5.82
CA SER A 352 22.34 1.77 -6.35
C SER A 352 21.22 0.84 -5.94
N LEU A 353 20.19 1.38 -5.31
CA LEU A 353 18.92 0.68 -5.14
C LEU A 353 18.22 0.59 -6.50
N GLY A 354 17.68 -0.58 -6.85
CA GLY A 354 16.91 -0.72 -8.09
C GLY A 354 15.62 0.10 -8.05
N ASP A 355 15.20 0.63 -9.21
CA ASP A 355 13.86 1.24 -9.35
C ASP A 355 12.80 0.20 -8.96
N GLY A 356 12.13 0.47 -7.84
CA GLY A 356 11.30 -0.49 -7.10
C GLY A 356 11.59 -0.49 -5.59
N CYS A 357 12.84 -0.26 -5.15
CA CYS A 357 13.20 -0.21 -3.72
C CYS A 357 12.61 0.98 -2.93
N LYS A 358 11.73 1.77 -3.55
CA LYS A 358 10.97 2.86 -2.91
C LYS A 358 9.49 2.51 -2.74
N GLN A 359 9.06 1.31 -3.11
CA GLN A 359 7.69 0.86 -2.96
C GLN A 359 7.64 -0.34 -2.02
N ILE A 360 6.53 -0.44 -1.28
CA ILE A 360 6.14 -1.64 -0.56
C ILE A 360 5.78 -2.69 -1.61
N PHE A 361 6.76 -3.50 -1.99
CA PHE A 361 6.50 -4.65 -2.85
C PHE A 361 5.79 -5.73 -2.04
N TYR A 362 4.45 -5.70 -2.08
CA TYR A 362 3.65 -6.88 -1.79
C TYR A 362 4.05 -7.98 -2.77
N LEU A 363 4.93 -8.90 -2.35
CA LEU A 363 5.13 -10.18 -3.03
C LEU A 363 3.91 -11.07 -2.79
N ARG A 364 2.81 -10.67 -3.43
CA ARG A 364 1.56 -11.40 -3.57
C ARG A 364 1.87 -12.77 -4.17
N ARG A 365 1.31 -13.83 -3.58
CA ARG A 365 1.43 -15.19 -4.11
C ARG A 365 0.71 -15.25 -5.46
N ALA A 366 1.44 -15.12 -6.57
CA ALA A 366 0.85 -15.08 -7.90
C ALA A 366 0.05 -16.35 -8.25
N THR A 367 -1.28 -16.28 -8.09
CA THR A 367 -2.25 -17.34 -8.41
C THR A 367 -2.77 -17.29 -9.86
N GLY A 368 -2.24 -16.39 -10.71
CA GLY A 368 -2.50 -16.37 -12.15
C GLY A 368 -1.99 -17.61 -12.90
N ARG A 369 -2.67 -18.00 -13.98
CA ARG A 369 -2.25 -19.09 -14.88
C ARG A 369 -1.23 -18.59 -15.92
N HIS A 370 -0.48 -19.52 -16.52
CA HIS A 370 0.33 -19.31 -17.73
C HIS A 370 -0.54 -18.71 -18.85
N ASP A 371 -0.11 -17.78 -19.71
CA ASP A 371 1.12 -17.73 -20.52
C ASP A 371 1.65 -16.27 -20.75
N ASP A 372 2.77 -16.12 -21.48
CA ASP A 372 3.37 -14.85 -21.98
C ASP A 372 3.90 -13.78 -21.00
N VAL A 373 4.84 -14.17 -20.12
CA VAL A 373 5.83 -13.21 -19.54
C VAL A 373 7.26 -13.74 -19.71
N GLY A 374 7.74 -13.78 -20.96
CA GLY A 374 9.07 -14.25 -21.33
C GLY A 374 9.99 -13.15 -21.88
N ALA A 375 10.39 -12.17 -21.07
CA ALA A 375 11.51 -11.26 -21.43
C ALA A 375 12.16 -10.47 -20.28
N ASN A 376 11.40 -9.88 -19.34
CA ASN A 376 11.91 -8.74 -18.55
C ASN A 376 11.77 -8.81 -17.01
N LEU A 377 11.35 -9.93 -16.40
CA LEU A 377 11.59 -10.20 -14.98
C LEU A 377 12.09 -11.63 -14.77
N GLY A 378 13.13 -11.77 -13.95
CA GLY A 378 13.61 -13.08 -13.49
C GLY A 378 12.61 -13.71 -12.52
N HIS A 379 11.85 -14.66 -13.05
CA HIS A 379 10.94 -15.62 -12.40
C HIS A 379 10.71 -15.50 -10.88
N ALA A 380 9.54 -15.00 -10.50
CA ALA A 380 8.95 -15.28 -9.19
C ALA A 380 8.45 -16.75 -9.16
N LEU A 381 8.85 -17.53 -8.15
CA LEU A 381 8.55 -18.97 -8.07
C LEU A 381 7.33 -19.28 -7.20
N ARG A 382 6.41 -20.07 -7.75
CA ARG A 382 5.28 -20.70 -7.03
C ARG A 382 5.74 -21.94 -6.25
N ALA A 383 5.17 -22.13 -5.07
CA ALA A 383 5.11 -23.44 -4.40
C ALA A 383 3.66 -23.92 -4.25
N SER A 384 3.42 -25.19 -4.59
CA SER A 384 2.13 -25.89 -4.45
C SER A 384 2.27 -27.02 -3.43
N PRO A 385 1.33 -27.18 -2.46
CA PRO A 385 1.37 -28.30 -1.53
C PRO A 385 0.80 -29.57 -2.18
N ARG A 386 1.57 -30.66 -2.20
CA ARG A 386 1.02 -32.01 -2.35
C ARG A 386 1.08 -32.72 -1.00
N ALA A 387 -0.08 -33.15 -0.52
CA ALA A 387 -0.17 -34.03 0.63
C ALA A 387 0.45 -35.41 0.34
N LYS A 388 0.80 -36.13 1.40
CA LYS A 388 1.42 -37.46 1.36
C LYS A 388 0.51 -38.47 0.67
N GLU A 389 1.09 -39.31 -0.19
CA GLU A 389 0.76 -40.73 -0.24
C GLU A 389 1.88 -41.53 -0.94
N SER A 390 1.92 -42.82 -0.65
CA SER A 390 2.82 -43.86 -1.20
C SER A 390 2.04 -45.19 -1.05
N PRO A 391 2.22 -46.23 -1.90
CA PRO A 391 3.48 -46.60 -2.57
C PRO A 391 3.35 -47.17 -4.02
N THR A 392 4.44 -47.77 -4.51
CA THR A 392 4.58 -48.82 -5.57
C THR A 392 5.07 -48.46 -7.00
N HIS A 393 6.31 -48.91 -7.27
CA HIS A 393 6.85 -49.63 -8.45
C HIS A 393 6.90 -49.06 -9.89
N VAL A 394 8.15 -48.83 -10.34
CA VAL A 394 8.80 -49.29 -11.61
C VAL A 394 8.55 -48.53 -12.94
N PRO A 395 9.54 -48.42 -13.86
CA PRO A 395 9.68 -47.25 -14.74
C PRO A 395 9.65 -47.54 -16.26
N HIS A 396 9.52 -46.47 -17.08
CA HIS A 396 9.85 -46.49 -18.52
C HIS A 396 10.65 -45.25 -18.98
N ARG A 397 11.07 -45.25 -20.25
CA ARG A 397 12.31 -44.65 -20.80
C ARG A 397 12.04 -43.86 -22.10
N HIS A 398 13.03 -43.05 -22.52
CA HIS A 398 13.32 -42.59 -23.91
C HIS A 398 12.47 -41.43 -24.52
N HIS A 399 13.10 -40.28 -24.88
CA HIS A 399 13.51 -39.83 -26.25
C HIS A 399 12.46 -38.87 -26.91
N LEU A 400 12.72 -37.90 -27.81
CA LEU A 400 13.93 -37.21 -28.36
C LEU A 400 13.50 -35.92 -29.15
N VAL A 401 14.30 -34.83 -29.09
CA VAL A 401 14.54 -33.67 -30.02
C VAL A 401 13.60 -33.34 -31.20
N THR A 402 13.26 -32.04 -31.39
CA THR A 402 13.42 -31.32 -32.70
C THR A 402 13.54 -29.79 -32.61
N ARG A 403 14.35 -29.21 -33.53
CA ARG A 403 14.53 -27.77 -33.86
C ARG A 403 13.41 -27.25 -34.79
N LEU A 404 13.29 -25.92 -34.92
CA LEU A 404 13.09 -25.24 -36.22
C LEU A 404 13.66 -23.79 -36.19
N ASP A 405 14.03 -23.25 -37.35
CA ASP A 405 14.76 -21.98 -37.54
C ASP A 405 14.05 -21.04 -38.56
N HIS A 406 14.28 -19.72 -38.40
CA HIS A 406 14.22 -18.62 -39.41
C HIS A 406 12.88 -18.08 -39.99
N GLY A 407 12.82 -16.73 -40.09
CA GLY A 407 11.89 -15.94 -40.91
C GLY A 407 11.95 -14.43 -40.61
N GLN A 408 12.40 -13.59 -41.56
CA GLN A 408 12.39 -12.11 -41.52
C GLN A 408 11.32 -11.51 -42.48
N VAL A 409 11.01 -10.21 -42.28
CA VAL A 409 10.65 -9.12 -43.23
C VAL A 409 9.66 -8.16 -42.51
N ASP A 410 9.80 -6.83 -42.28
CA ASP A 410 10.43 -5.64 -42.94
C ASP A 410 9.46 -4.91 -43.91
N VAL A 411 9.08 -3.60 -43.82
CA VAL A 411 9.38 -2.44 -42.94
C VAL A 411 8.15 -1.45 -42.92
N GLU A 412 8.17 -0.41 -42.05
CA GLU A 412 7.61 0.97 -42.16
C GLU A 412 6.53 1.41 -41.14
N ARG A 413 6.49 2.62 -40.57
CA ARG A 413 7.41 3.71 -40.15
C ARG A 413 6.57 5.00 -40.10
N HIS A 414 6.56 5.71 -38.97
CA HIS A 414 6.61 7.19 -38.86
C HIS A 414 7.02 7.49 -37.38
N HIS A 415 8.25 7.94 -37.09
CA HIS A 415 8.70 9.35 -37.04
C HIS A 415 8.15 10.14 -35.82
N ARG A 416 8.92 10.82 -34.94
CA ARG A 416 10.38 11.00 -34.64
C ARG A 416 10.46 11.34 -33.12
N TYR A 417 11.52 11.02 -32.36
CA TYR A 417 12.76 11.82 -32.29
C TYR A 417 13.97 10.99 -31.82
N HIS A 418 15.03 11.07 -32.62
CA HIS A 418 16.42 10.61 -32.39
C HIS A 418 17.24 11.74 -31.69
N ASP A 419 18.46 11.58 -31.17
CA ASP A 419 19.38 10.43 -30.99
C ASP A 419 20.46 10.76 -29.94
N ALA A 420 21.09 9.73 -29.38
CA ALA A 420 22.52 9.74 -29.05
C ALA A 420 23.09 8.31 -29.28
N PRO A 421 24.31 8.15 -29.84
CA PRO A 421 24.67 6.97 -30.61
C PRO A 421 25.04 5.73 -29.76
N PRO A 422 24.94 4.51 -30.34
CA PRO A 422 25.35 3.28 -29.67
C PRO A 422 26.88 3.17 -29.59
N VAL A 423 27.44 3.32 -28.39
CA VAL A 423 28.82 2.95 -28.13
C VAL A 423 28.93 1.43 -28.05
N HIS A 424 29.27 0.78 -29.17
CA HIS A 424 29.86 -0.55 -29.14
C HIS A 424 31.23 -0.48 -28.46
N GLN A 425 31.27 -0.72 -27.15
CA GLN A 425 32.46 -1.16 -26.44
C GLN A 425 32.15 -2.44 -25.68
N GLY A 426 33.09 -3.40 -25.73
CA GLY A 426 33.00 -4.67 -25.02
C GLY A 426 33.06 -4.44 -23.50
N GLY A 427 31.91 -4.18 -22.88
CA GLY A 427 31.75 -4.05 -21.44
C GLY A 427 31.05 -5.27 -20.87
N LYS A 428 31.71 -6.02 -19.98
CA LYS A 428 31.06 -7.09 -19.20
C LYS A 428 29.86 -6.49 -18.46
N VAL A 429 28.66 -7.05 -18.67
CA VAL A 429 27.49 -6.77 -17.82
C VAL A 429 27.90 -7.10 -16.38
N LYS A 430 27.98 -6.08 -15.52
CA LYS A 430 28.21 -6.28 -14.08
C LYS A 430 26.94 -6.90 -13.46
N ARG A 431 26.82 -8.22 -13.61
CA ARG A 431 25.78 -9.02 -12.97
C ARG A 431 26.03 -9.02 -11.47
N GLY A 432 25.15 -8.34 -10.75
CA GLY A 432 25.19 -8.20 -9.30
C GLY A 432 23.86 -7.61 -8.86
N CYS A 433 22.91 -8.51 -8.59
CA CYS A 433 21.65 -8.18 -7.93
C CYS A 433 21.59 -9.06 -6.68
N ALA A 434 21.39 -8.45 -5.52
CA ALA A 434 21.20 -9.17 -4.27
C ALA A 434 20.00 -8.59 -3.53
N LEU A 435 19.21 -9.46 -2.91
CA LEU A 435 18.01 -9.11 -2.19
C LEU A 435 18.31 -9.16 -0.69
N VAL A 436 18.14 -8.06 0.03
CA VAL A 436 18.05 -8.10 1.49
C VAL A 436 16.58 -8.08 1.87
N THR A 437 16.14 -9.09 2.58
CA THR A 437 14.80 -9.18 3.15
C THR A 437 14.81 -8.61 4.56
N ILE A 438 13.90 -7.68 4.85
CA ILE A 438 13.77 -7.00 6.14
C ILE A 438 12.47 -7.43 6.80
N ASP A 439 12.55 -8.09 7.96
CA ASP A 439 11.39 -8.28 8.83
C ASP A 439 11.30 -7.07 9.77
N ASP A 440 10.48 -6.08 9.40
CA ASP A 440 10.19 -4.91 10.26
C ASP A 440 9.20 -5.33 11.37
N ALA A 441 9.64 -6.33 12.15
CA ALA A 441 8.76 -7.27 12.83
C ALA A 441 7.73 -6.56 13.71
N HIS A 442 6.46 -6.79 13.38
CA HIS A 442 5.23 -6.23 13.94
C HIS A 442 5.29 -5.86 15.44
N ARG A 443 5.92 -6.71 16.28
CA ARG A 443 6.16 -6.46 17.71
C ARG A 443 6.94 -5.19 18.02
N ARG A 444 8.00 -4.87 17.28
CA ARG A 444 8.90 -3.73 17.61
C ARG A 444 8.20 -2.40 17.35
N LEU A 445 7.46 -2.29 16.24
CA LEU A 445 6.67 -1.10 15.95
C LEU A 445 5.57 -0.89 17.00
N CYS A 446 4.77 -1.93 17.28
CA CYS A 446 3.73 -1.86 18.31
C CYS A 446 4.32 -1.52 19.69
N HIS A 447 5.36 -2.23 20.15
CA HIS A 447 5.97 -1.94 21.46
C HIS A 447 6.61 -0.55 21.53
N GLN A 448 7.29 -0.06 20.49
CA GLN A 448 7.85 1.30 20.51
C GLN A 448 6.75 2.38 20.49
N MET A 449 5.62 2.11 19.84
CA MET A 449 4.49 3.05 19.79
C MET A 449 3.65 3.06 21.08
N THR A 450 3.55 1.93 21.81
CA THR A 450 2.82 1.86 23.09
C THR A 450 3.70 2.18 24.31
N ALA A 451 5.03 2.10 24.22
CA ALA A 451 5.93 2.32 25.36
C ALA A 451 6.27 3.79 25.67
N HIS A 452 5.49 4.75 25.16
CA HIS A 452 5.65 6.20 25.44
C HIS A 452 4.42 6.84 26.07
N ASP A 453 3.69 6.08 26.91
CA ASP A 453 2.83 6.64 27.95
C ASP A 453 3.70 7.28 29.06
N GLY A 454 4.08 8.55 28.90
CA GLY A 454 4.76 9.31 29.96
C GLY A 454 5.31 10.66 29.52
N GLU A 455 5.90 10.74 28.33
CA GLU A 455 6.31 12.00 27.73
C GLU A 455 5.73 12.12 26.32
N VAL A 456 4.93 13.17 26.09
CA VAL A 456 4.71 13.71 24.74
C VAL A 456 6.02 14.38 24.33
N GLY A 457 7.01 13.53 24.04
CA GLY A 457 8.34 13.94 23.65
C GLY A 457 8.24 14.84 22.44
N ARG A 458 8.81 16.05 22.54
CA ARG A 458 9.02 16.91 21.39
C ARG A 458 9.72 16.09 20.31
N TRP A 459 9.01 15.74 19.25
CA TRP A 459 9.61 15.41 17.95
C TRP A 459 10.18 16.71 17.38
N SER A 460 11.26 17.18 18.01
CA SER A 460 11.96 18.39 17.60
C SER A 460 12.53 18.15 16.21
N SER A 461 12.21 19.07 15.31
CA SER A 461 12.93 19.23 14.06
C SER A 461 14.39 19.59 14.36
N VAL A 462 15.24 18.57 14.52
CA VAL A 462 16.69 18.76 14.64
C VAL A 462 17.24 19.05 13.26
N PHE A 463 17.30 20.34 12.94
CA PHE A 463 18.07 20.88 11.84
C PHE A 463 19.53 20.43 11.94
N PHE A 464 20.15 20.10 10.82
CA PHE A 464 21.61 20.09 10.70
C PHE A 464 22.08 21.33 9.93
N GLY A 465 22.61 22.28 10.69
CA GLY A 465 23.53 23.34 10.30
C GLY A 465 24.32 23.71 11.57
N PRO A 466 25.56 24.21 11.49
CA PRO A 466 26.15 24.91 10.34
C PRO A 466 27.44 24.24 9.79
N ALA A 467 27.87 24.73 8.63
CA ALA A 467 29.30 24.82 8.29
C ALA A 467 29.59 26.29 8.00
N GLY A 468 30.41 26.92 8.83
CA GLY A 468 30.75 28.34 8.72
C GLY A 468 32.11 28.58 8.05
N ASP A 469 32.24 29.79 7.50
CA ASP A 469 33.46 30.47 7.03
C ASP A 469 34.36 29.80 5.96
N THR A 470 34.53 30.50 4.83
CA THR A 470 35.64 31.49 4.70
C THR A 470 35.35 32.56 3.65
N SER A 471 35.45 33.84 4.06
CA SER A 471 35.98 35.02 3.33
C SER A 471 35.62 35.28 1.84
N GLY A 472 35.10 36.50 1.55
CA GLY A 472 35.06 37.06 0.20
C GLY A 472 34.44 38.46 0.13
N SER A 473 35.26 39.50 0.29
CA SER A 473 34.84 40.92 0.31
C SER A 473 34.60 41.52 -1.08
N PHE A 474 33.40 42.03 -1.36
CA PHE A 474 33.09 43.48 -1.40
C PHE A 474 31.59 43.73 -1.66
#